data_AF-A0A932ASK8-F1
#
_entry.id   AF-A0A932ASK8-F1
#
_cell.length_a   1.000
_cell.length_b   1.000
_cell.length_c   1.000
_cell.angle_alpha   90.00
_cell.angle_beta   90.00
_cell.angle_gamma   90.00
#
_symmetry.space_group_name_H-M   'P 1'
#
loop_
_entity.id
_entity.type
_entity.pdbx_description
1 polymer ?
#
loop_
_entity_poly.entity_id
_entity_poly.type
_entity_poly.pdbx_seq_one_letter_code
_entity_poly.pdbx_strand_id
1 'polypeptide(L)'
;MTTHILSDRFAEIIRREHQVFAMKMRVTRALLGWSQSELAFRIGLTQRAVHKLEQGDTEPRRATVHAVEHVWLEQHIKFVDLADGGFQVNVGSSLIDRPVTARSKRHRDAHLQLGVTSLAPYRSAYRA
;
A
#
# COMPACT_ATOMS: atom_id res chain seq x y z
N MET A 1 24.79 28.62 11.82
CA MET A 1 24.46 27.54 12.78
C MET A 1 22.96 27.32 12.94
N THR A 2 22.10 28.34 12.79
CA THR A 2 20.63 28.25 12.89
C THR A 2 19.96 27.52 11.70
N THR A 3 20.55 27.58 10.50
CA THR A 3 20.03 26.94 9.28
C THR A 3 20.15 25.41 9.30
N HIS A 4 21.13 24.83 10.00
CA HIS A 4 21.32 23.37 10.05
C HIS A 4 20.26 22.69 10.92
N ILE A 5 19.91 23.32 12.05
CA ILE A 5 18.92 22.80 13.02
C ILE A 5 17.51 22.73 12.40
N LEU A 6 17.14 23.71 11.57
CA LEU A 6 15.85 23.70 10.88
C LEU A 6 15.80 22.55 9.86
N SER A 7 16.85 22.34 9.07
CA SER A 7 16.94 21.25 8.09
C SER A 7 16.82 19.87 8.73
N ASP A 8 17.50 19.64 9.86
CA ASP A 8 17.47 18.36 10.56
C ASP A 8 16.08 18.07 11.13
N ARG A 9 15.40 19.08 11.67
CA ARG A 9 14.03 18.98 12.18
C ARG A 9 13.02 18.68 11.06
N PHE A 10 13.17 19.31 9.89
CA PHE A 10 12.31 19.02 8.74
C PHE A 10 12.50 17.60 8.21
N ALA A 11 13.74 17.11 8.17
CA ALA A 11 14.02 15.74 7.75
C ALA A 11 13.40 14.70 8.71
N GLU A 12 13.35 14.99 10.01
CA GLU A 12 12.70 14.12 11.00
C GLU A 12 11.17 14.06 10.81
N ILE A 13 10.54 15.21 10.53
CA ILE A 13 9.10 15.29 10.24
C ILE A 13 8.77 14.45 9.00
N ILE A 14 9.52 14.63 7.91
CA ILE A 14 9.29 13.89 6.65
C ILE A 14 9.46 12.38 6.87
N ARG A 15 10.53 11.95 7.56
CA ARG A 15 10.72 10.52 7.89
C ARG A 15 9.55 9.97 8.69
N ARG A 16 9.03 10.74 9.64
CA ARG A 16 7.88 10.33 10.45
C ARG A 16 6.62 10.19 9.59
N GLU A 17 6.36 11.12 8.68
CA GLU A 17 5.24 11.04 7.74
C GLU A 17 5.31 9.77 6.87
N HIS A 18 6.50 9.43 6.36
CA HIS A 18 6.70 8.19 5.59
C HIS A 18 6.45 6.94 6.43
N GLN A 19 6.95 6.93 7.67
CA GLN A 19 6.71 5.81 8.60
C GLN A 19 5.23 5.66 8.95
N VAL A 20 4.52 6.76 9.17
CA VAL A 20 3.07 6.74 9.40
C VAL A 20 2.35 6.19 8.18
N PHE A 21 2.67 6.65 6.97
CA PHE A 21 2.06 6.12 5.74
C PHE A 21 2.31 4.61 5.58
N ALA A 22 3.55 4.17 5.81
CA ALA A 22 3.93 2.75 5.78
C ALA A 22 3.13 1.92 6.79
N MET A 23 2.94 2.41 8.01
CA MET A 23 2.12 1.76 9.03
C MET A 23 0.66 1.66 8.61
N LYS A 24 0.07 2.72 8.06
CA LYS A 24 -1.31 2.72 7.56
C LYS A 24 -1.50 1.66 6.46
N MET A 25 -0.54 1.50 5.54
CA MET A 25 -0.55 0.43 4.54
C MET A 25 -0.51 -0.97 5.17
N ARG A 26 0.41 -1.22 6.11
CA ARG A 26 0.52 -2.51 6.79
C ARG A 26 -0.75 -2.86 7.58
N VAL A 27 -1.32 -1.90 8.31
CA VAL A 27 -2.59 -2.08 9.04
C VAL A 27 -3.72 -2.42 8.07
N THR A 28 -3.83 -1.68 6.96
CA THR A 28 -4.83 -1.95 5.92
C THR A 28 -4.75 -3.38 5.43
N ARG A 29 -3.55 -3.85 5.08
CA ARG A 29 -3.36 -5.25 4.67
C ARG A 29 -3.71 -6.24 5.78
N ALA A 30 -3.35 -5.94 7.02
CA ALA A 30 -3.65 -6.78 8.17
C ALA A 30 -5.15 -6.85 8.47
N LEU A 31 -5.93 -5.81 8.18
CA LEU A 31 -7.40 -5.77 8.28
C LEU A 31 -8.07 -6.53 7.13
N LEU A 32 -7.52 -6.44 5.93
CA LEU A 32 -8.11 -7.04 4.73
C LEU A 32 -7.61 -8.46 4.41
N GLY A 33 -6.49 -8.85 5.02
CA GLY A 33 -5.81 -10.11 4.78
C GLY A 33 -5.08 -10.18 3.46
N TRP A 34 -4.61 -9.03 2.98
CA TRP A 34 -3.95 -8.93 1.69
C TRP A 34 -2.45 -9.16 1.83
N SER A 35 -1.88 -9.89 0.87
CA SER A 35 -0.44 -9.91 0.65
C SER A 35 0.02 -8.57 0.05
N GLN A 36 1.33 -8.32 0.01
CA GLN A 36 1.87 -7.14 -0.66
C GLN A 36 1.53 -7.12 -2.16
N SER A 37 1.55 -8.27 -2.83
CA SER A 37 1.19 -8.39 -4.25
C SER A 37 -0.28 -8.09 -4.50
N GLU A 38 -1.14 -8.52 -3.58
CA GLU A 38 -2.59 -8.32 -3.65
C GLU A 38 -2.97 -6.84 -3.46
N LEU A 39 -2.27 -6.13 -2.56
CA LEU A 39 -2.38 -4.66 -2.45
C LEU A 39 -1.83 -3.99 -3.71
N ALA A 40 -0.63 -4.40 -4.16
CA ALA A 40 0.04 -3.81 -5.31
C ALA A 40 -0.84 -3.86 -6.57
N PHE A 41 -1.46 -5.01 -6.83
CA PHE A 41 -2.41 -5.18 -7.93
C PHE A 41 -3.56 -4.17 -7.87
N ARG A 42 -4.16 -3.96 -6.69
CA ARG A 42 -5.30 -3.03 -6.53
C ARG A 42 -4.94 -1.58 -6.73
N ILE A 43 -3.74 -1.16 -6.32
CA ILE A 43 -3.29 0.23 -6.43
C ILE A 43 -2.45 0.48 -7.69
N GLY A 44 -2.37 -0.49 -8.61
CA GLY A 44 -1.64 -0.36 -9.87
C GLY A 44 -0.12 -0.24 -9.72
N LEU A 45 0.45 -0.85 -8.69
CA LEU A 45 1.89 -0.86 -8.42
C LEU A 45 2.49 -2.26 -8.52
N THR A 46 3.82 -2.32 -8.51
CA THR A 46 4.54 -3.60 -8.34
C THR A 46 4.61 -3.99 -6.86
N GLN A 47 4.71 -5.29 -6.56
CA GLN A 47 4.95 -5.75 -5.18
C GLN A 47 6.20 -5.10 -4.58
N ARG A 48 7.27 -4.94 -5.37
CA ARG A 48 8.52 -4.29 -4.93
C ARG A 48 8.31 -2.82 -4.54
N ALA A 49 7.47 -2.09 -5.27
CA ALA A 49 7.12 -0.71 -4.92
C ALA A 49 6.34 -0.67 -3.60
N VAL A 50 5.34 -1.55 -3.42
CA VAL A 50 4.62 -1.69 -2.15
C VAL A 50 5.56 -2.06 -1.00
N HIS A 51 6.49 -2.98 -1.22
CA HIS A 51 7.47 -3.35 -0.21
C HIS A 51 8.29 -2.14 0.27
N LYS A 52 8.79 -1.29 -0.65
CA LYS A 52 9.55 -0.08 -0.30
C LYS A 52 8.70 0.96 0.44
N LEU A 53 7.46 1.18 -0.02
CA LEU A 53 6.52 2.06 0.66
C LEU A 53 6.24 1.58 2.08
N GLU A 54 6.09 0.27 2.26
CA GLU A 54 5.91 -0.35 3.57
C GLU A 54 7.18 -0.39 4.43
N GLN A 55 8.37 -0.04 3.93
CA GLN A 55 9.52 0.21 4.80
C GLN A 55 9.50 1.64 5.38
N GLY A 56 8.82 2.59 4.71
CA GLY A 56 8.78 3.99 5.14
C GLY A 56 10.05 4.78 4.83
N ASP A 57 10.91 4.27 3.94
CA ASP A 57 12.14 4.94 3.50
C ASP A 57 11.98 5.64 2.15
N THR A 58 10.77 5.61 1.58
CA THR A 58 10.49 6.14 0.25
C THR A 58 9.27 7.04 0.30
N GLU A 59 9.45 8.27 -0.18
CA GLU A 59 8.37 9.22 -0.42
C GLU A 59 7.34 8.63 -1.41
N PRO A 60 6.07 8.45 -1.00
CA PRO A 60 5.03 8.05 -1.93
C PRO A 60 4.75 9.18 -2.92
N ARG A 61 4.59 8.83 -4.20
CA ARG A 61 4.08 9.81 -5.18
C ARG A 61 2.66 10.19 -4.79
N ARG A 62 2.26 11.44 -5.04
CA ARG A 62 0.89 11.91 -4.80
C ARG A 62 -0.18 11.01 -5.45
N ALA A 63 0.05 10.53 -6.67
CA ALA A 63 -0.84 9.56 -7.32
C ALA A 63 -0.97 8.23 -6.56
N THR A 64 0.13 7.76 -5.96
CA THR A 64 0.14 6.58 -5.10
C THR A 64 -0.64 6.81 -3.81
N VAL A 65 -0.47 7.97 -3.16
CA VAL A 65 -1.24 8.34 -1.96
C VAL A 65 -2.74 8.28 -2.28
N HIS A 66 -3.18 8.91 -3.36
CA HIS A 66 -4.59 8.90 -3.76
C HIS A 66 -5.10 7.49 -4.09
N ALA A 67 -4.32 6.65 -4.78
CA ALA A 67 -4.72 5.27 -5.07
C ALA A 67 -4.93 4.45 -3.78
N VAL A 68 -4.06 4.66 -2.78
CA VAL A 68 -4.18 4.00 -1.47
C VAL A 68 -5.37 4.55 -0.68
N GLU A 69 -5.59 5.86 -0.68
CA GLU A 69 -6.75 6.50 -0.02
C GLU A 69 -8.09 6.03 -0.62
N HIS A 70 -8.15 5.88 -1.95
CA HIS A 70 -9.31 5.31 -2.62
C HIS A 70 -9.61 3.89 -2.13
N VAL A 71 -8.59 3.05 -2.01
CA VAL A 71 -8.75 1.71 -1.43
C VAL A 71 -9.29 1.77 -0.01
N TRP A 72 -8.81 2.68 0.84
CA TRP A 72 -9.34 2.82 2.20
C TRP A 72 -10.82 3.19 2.20
N LEU A 73 -11.20 4.16 1.38
CA LEU A 73 -12.59 4.61 1.23
C LEU A 73 -13.51 3.47 0.76
N GLU A 74 -13.11 2.74 -0.28
CA GLU A 74 -13.86 1.60 -0.83
C GLU A 74 -14.02 0.46 0.16
N GLN A 75 -13.03 0.26 1.04
CA GLN A 75 -13.08 -0.77 2.07
C GLN A 75 -13.68 -0.28 3.39
N HIS A 76 -14.20 0.96 3.43
CA HIS A 76 -14.75 1.59 4.64
C HIS A 76 -13.75 1.64 5.81
N ILE A 77 -12.48 1.90 5.50
CA ILE A 77 -11.41 2.16 6.46
C ILE A 77 -11.15 3.67 6.47
N LYS A 78 -11.09 4.27 7.66
CA LYS A 78 -10.71 5.68 7.82
C LYS A 78 -9.59 5.80 8.83
N PHE A 79 -8.54 6.53 8.46
CA PHE A 79 -7.46 6.90 9.36
C PHE A 79 -7.72 8.31 9.90
N VAL A 80 -7.50 8.49 11.20
CA VAL A 80 -7.59 9.80 11.87
C VAL A 80 -6.23 10.09 12.48
N ASP A 81 -5.58 11.16 12.05
CA ASP A 81 -4.29 11.58 12.60
C ASP A 81 -4.49 12.24 13.97
N LEU A 82 -3.59 11.92 14.91
CA LEU A 82 -3.60 12.44 16.26
C LEU A 82 -2.59 13.57 16.44
N ALA A 83 -2.84 14.47 17.39
CA ALA A 83 -1.99 15.63 17.66
C ALA A 83 -0.57 15.25 18.12
N ASP A 84 -0.40 14.07 18.72
CA ASP A 84 0.91 13.54 19.13
C ASP A 84 1.71 12.92 17.97
N GLY A 85 1.16 12.92 16.76
CA GLY A 85 1.70 12.32 15.55
C GLY A 85 1.52 10.80 15.46
N GLY A 86 0.62 10.25 16.27
CA GLY A 86 0.05 8.91 16.07
C GLY A 86 -1.17 8.95 15.13
N PHE A 87 -1.85 7.81 15.00
CA PHE A 87 -3.10 7.72 14.25
C PHE A 87 -4.05 6.67 14.87
N GLN A 88 -5.35 6.84 14.61
CA GLN A 88 -6.39 5.87 14.90
C GLN A 88 -6.96 5.28 13.60
N VAL A 89 -7.57 4.10 13.71
CA VAL A 89 -8.24 3.43 12.60
C VAL A 89 -9.68 3.15 12.95
N ASN A 90 -10.58 3.67 12.12
CA ASN A 90 -12.00 3.37 12.14
C ASN A 90 -12.33 2.37 11.04
N VAL A 91 -12.99 1.29 11.42
CA VAL A 91 -13.34 0.16 10.53
C VAL A 91 -14.85 0.06 10.44
N GLY A 92 -15.41 0.02 9.23
CA GLY A 92 -16.83 -0.21 9.02
C GLY A 92 -17.27 -1.62 9.45
N SER A 93 -18.54 -1.78 9.86
CA SER A 93 -19.10 -3.05 10.33
C SER A 93 -18.96 -4.19 9.32
N SER A 94 -19.03 -3.89 8.02
CA SER A 94 -18.90 -4.86 6.94
C SER A 94 -17.56 -5.61 6.93
N LEU A 95 -16.50 -5.06 7.52
CA LEU A 95 -15.22 -5.75 7.66
C LEU A 95 -15.18 -6.69 8.86
N ILE A 96 -16.02 -6.47 9.88
CA ILE A 96 -16.16 -7.35 11.06
C ILE A 96 -16.92 -8.63 10.66
N ASP A 97 -17.98 -8.48 9.86
CA ASP A 97 -18.85 -9.58 9.45
C ASP A 97 -18.21 -10.52 8.41
N ARG A 98 -16.98 -10.23 7.97
CA ARG A 98 -16.30 -10.99 6.92
C ARG A 98 -15.72 -12.29 7.49
N PRO A 99 -16.17 -13.48 7.05
CA PRO A 99 -15.65 -14.74 7.57
C PRO A 99 -14.17 -14.90 7.23
N VAL A 100 -13.36 -15.25 8.24
CA VAL A 100 -11.90 -15.44 8.17
C VAL A 100 -11.49 -16.42 7.06
N THR A 101 -12.36 -17.36 6.71
CA THR A 101 -12.11 -18.41 5.71
C THR A 101 -12.11 -17.92 4.25
N ALA A 102 -12.70 -16.76 3.94
CA ALA A 102 -12.67 -16.17 2.60
C ALA A 102 -11.30 -15.56 2.24
N ARG A 103 -10.44 -15.39 3.24
CA ARG A 103 -9.16 -14.66 3.17
C ARG A 103 -8.05 -15.43 2.46
N SER A 104 -8.13 -16.77 2.44
CA SER A 104 -7.09 -17.65 1.86
C SER A 104 -7.47 -18.26 0.50
N LYS A 105 -8.76 -18.43 0.18
CA LYS A 105 -9.18 -19.11 -1.07
C LYS A 105 -8.87 -18.29 -2.33
N ARG A 106 -9.09 -16.97 -2.30
CA ARG A 106 -8.90 -16.12 -3.48
C ARG A 106 -7.47 -16.07 -4.04
N HIS A 107 -6.44 -16.28 -3.20
CA HIS A 107 -5.06 -16.35 -3.67
C HIS A 107 -4.80 -17.57 -4.58
N ARG A 108 -5.49 -18.70 -4.33
CA ARG A 108 -5.42 -19.86 -5.25
C ARG A 108 -6.19 -19.57 -6.54
N ASP A 109 -7.39 -19.00 -6.43
CA ASP A 109 -8.29 -18.86 -7.58
C ASP A 109 -7.81 -17.79 -8.58
N ALA A 110 -7.22 -16.68 -8.11
CA ALA A 110 -6.68 -15.64 -8.98
C ALA A 110 -5.41 -16.09 -9.74
N HIS A 111 -4.57 -16.91 -9.11
CA HIS A 111 -3.39 -17.50 -9.77
C HIS A 111 -3.78 -18.60 -10.77
N LEU A 112 -4.90 -19.30 -10.54
CA LEU A 112 -5.44 -20.29 -11.46
C LEU A 112 -6.10 -19.66 -12.70
N GLN A 113 -6.68 -18.47 -12.60
CA GLN A 113 -7.32 -17.79 -13.73
C GLN A 113 -6.33 -17.14 -14.72
N LEU A 114 -5.06 -16.94 -14.34
CA LEU A 114 -4.02 -16.35 -15.21
C LEU A 114 -3.08 -17.40 -15.84
N GLY A 115 -3.44 -18.70 -15.74
CA GLY A 115 -2.63 -19.81 -16.23
C GLY A 115 -2.82 -20.20 -17.70
N VAL A 116 -3.59 -19.47 -18.51
CA VAL A 116 -3.79 -19.80 -19.94
C VAL A 116 -3.89 -18.54 -20.80
N THR A 117 -2.76 -17.89 -21.07
CA THR A 117 -2.57 -17.23 -22.37
C THR A 117 -1.13 -17.41 -22.82
N SER A 118 -0.98 -18.21 -23.87
CA SER A 118 0.22 -18.41 -24.68
C SER A 118 1.00 -17.09 -24.88
N LEU A 119 2.24 -17.05 -24.40
CA LEU A 119 3.21 -16.03 -24.78
C LEU A 119 3.69 -16.32 -26.20
N ALA A 120 3.11 -15.60 -27.16
CA ALA A 120 3.76 -15.39 -28.45
C ALA A 120 5.09 -14.64 -28.22
N PRO A 121 6.19 -15.03 -28.88
CA PRO A 121 7.49 -14.41 -28.63
C PRO A 121 7.53 -12.98 -29.16
N TYR A 122 7.75 -12.04 -28.25
CA TYR A 122 8.03 -10.63 -28.54
C TYR A 122 9.34 -10.53 -29.34
N ARG A 123 9.24 -10.38 -30.67
CA ARG A 123 10.36 -10.04 -31.54
C ARG A 123 10.74 -8.58 -31.32
N SER A 124 11.83 -8.35 -30.58
CA SER A 124 12.48 -7.05 -30.44
C SER A 124 13.14 -6.66 -31.77
N ALA A 125 12.52 -5.73 -32.48
CA ALA A 125 13.14 -5.01 -33.58
C ALA A 125 13.78 -3.72 -33.05
N TYR A 126 15.04 -3.81 -32.64
CA TYR A 126 15.94 -2.64 -32.64
C TYR A 126 17.01 -2.87 -33.69
N ARG A 127 16.90 -2.08 -34.76
CA ARG A 127 17.93 -1.85 -35.77
C ARG A 127 19.12 -1.13 -35.12
N ALA A 128 20.32 -1.62 -35.39
CA ALA A 128 21.53 -0.84 -35.62
C ALA A 128 22.28 -1.54 -36.76
#